data_AF-A0AAQ4DMA9-F1
#
_entry.id   AF-A0AAQ4DMA9-F1
#
_cell.length_a   1.000
_cell.length_b   1.000
_cell.length_c   1.000
_cell.angle_alpha   90.00
_cell.angle_beta   90.00
_cell.angle_gamma   90.00
#
_symmetry.space_group_name_H-M   'P 1'
#
loop_
_entity.id
_entity.type
_entity.pdbx_description
1 polymer ?
#
loop_
_entity_poly.entity_id
_entity_poly.type
_entity_poly.pdbx_seq_one_letter_code
_entity_poly.pdbx_strand_id
1 'polypeptide(L)'
;MKRARYDDPQPSTSSECPKEGTPVKMNTVRKAGPYLLGPKLGTSPVCSITQCLAKKEGTDEFYTIKVLIIKDPEEETQEDRQGKMLLHTEYSLLSMLHDQDGVVHHHGIFKAS
;
A
#
# COMPACT_ATOMS: atom_id res chain seq x y z
N MET A 1 40.01 -24.47 0.50
CA MET A 1 38.74 -24.76 -0.20
C MET A 1 38.30 -23.52 -0.95
N LYS A 2 38.20 -23.60 -2.30
CA LYS A 2 37.82 -22.48 -3.17
C LYS A 2 36.29 -22.36 -3.20
N ARG A 3 35.74 -21.18 -2.91
CA ARG A 3 34.30 -20.87 -3.06
C ARG A 3 33.99 -20.73 -4.56
N ALA A 4 33.12 -21.58 -5.09
CA ALA A 4 32.52 -21.39 -6.40
C ALA A 4 31.49 -20.25 -6.31
N ARG A 5 31.64 -19.23 -7.16
CA ARG A 5 30.57 -18.26 -7.41
C ARG A 5 29.60 -18.92 -8.38
N TYR A 6 28.35 -19.09 -7.97
CA TYR A 6 27.26 -19.33 -8.91
C TYR A 6 26.88 -17.97 -9.48
N ASP A 7 27.09 -17.77 -10.78
CA ASP A 7 26.47 -16.69 -11.54
C ASP A 7 24.98 -17.00 -11.66
N ASP A 8 24.17 -16.31 -10.87
CA ASP A 8 22.71 -16.32 -11.03
C ASP A 8 22.34 -15.41 -12.22
N PRO A 9 21.51 -15.85 -13.18
CA PRO A 9 21.02 -14.99 -14.23
C PRO A 9 20.07 -13.93 -13.64
N GLN A 10 20.50 -12.66 -13.63
CA GLN A 10 19.62 -11.53 -13.34
C GLN A 10 18.52 -11.42 -14.42
N PRO A 11 17.22 -11.44 -14.08
CA PRO A 11 16.18 -11.07 -15.03
C PRO A 11 16.26 -9.55 -15.25
N SER A 12 16.84 -9.14 -16.38
CA SER A 12 16.80 -7.76 -16.85
C SER A 12 15.41 -7.43 -17.41
N THR A 13 14.53 -6.89 -16.57
CA THR A 13 13.38 -6.12 -17.07
C THR A 13 13.59 -4.67 -16.68
N SER A 14 14.15 -3.89 -17.60
CA SER A 14 14.14 -2.44 -17.52
C SER A 14 12.68 -1.98 -17.51
N SER A 15 12.16 -1.68 -16.32
CA SER A 15 10.89 -1.00 -16.17
C SER A 15 11.04 0.43 -16.68
N GLU A 16 10.91 0.64 -17.99
CA GLU A 16 10.78 1.98 -18.54
C GLU A 16 9.47 2.59 -18.02
N CYS A 17 9.59 3.66 -17.24
CA CYS A 17 8.44 4.44 -16.80
C CYS A 17 7.72 5.03 -18.03
N PRO A 18 6.41 4.81 -18.22
CA PRO A 18 5.67 5.42 -19.31
C PRO A 18 5.79 6.94 -19.29
N LYS A 19 5.74 7.57 -20.47
CA LYS A 19 5.70 9.04 -20.58
C LYS A 19 4.48 9.58 -19.82
N GLU A 20 4.63 10.74 -19.19
CA GLU A 20 3.51 11.45 -18.57
C GLU A 20 2.35 11.65 -19.56
N GLY A 21 1.11 11.54 -19.06
CA GLY A 21 -0.09 11.61 -19.90
C GLY A 21 -0.40 10.35 -20.72
N THR A 22 0.44 9.29 -20.67
CA THR A 22 0.11 8.01 -21.31
C THR A 22 -1.16 7.42 -20.68
N PRO A 23 -2.22 7.15 -21.47
CA PRO A 23 -3.46 6.60 -20.93
C PRO A 23 -3.24 5.24 -20.25
N VAL A 24 -3.66 5.14 -18.99
CA VAL A 24 -3.63 3.88 -18.24
C VAL A 24 -4.82 3.02 -18.67
N LYS A 25 -4.59 1.73 -18.91
CA LYS A 25 -5.68 0.78 -19.16
C LYS A 25 -6.51 0.63 -17.88
N MET A 26 -7.64 1.33 -17.82
CA MET A 26 -8.50 1.39 -16.62
C MET A 26 -8.96 0.00 -16.14
N ASN A 27 -9.09 -0.98 -17.04
CA ASN A 27 -9.47 -2.36 -16.69
C ASN A 27 -8.40 -3.12 -15.88
N THR A 28 -7.20 -2.56 -15.73
CA THR A 28 -6.11 -3.13 -14.92
C THR A 28 -5.87 -2.36 -13.61
N VAL A 29 -6.57 -1.24 -13.43
CA VAL A 29 -6.40 -0.39 -12.25
C VAL A 29 -7.15 -1.01 -11.09
N ARG A 30 -6.40 -1.42 -10.07
CA ARG A 30 -6.98 -1.91 -8.82
C ARG A 30 -7.65 -0.74 -8.08
N LYS A 31 -8.75 -1.01 -7.41
CA LYS A 31 -9.50 -0.02 -6.64
C LYS A 31 -9.64 -0.45 -5.19
N ALA A 32 -9.71 0.52 -4.29
CA ALA A 32 -10.15 0.31 -2.92
C ALA A 32 -11.18 1.38 -2.59
N GLY A 33 -12.46 1.01 -2.54
CA GLY A 33 -13.54 1.98 -2.41
C GLY A 33 -13.47 3.05 -3.52
N PRO A 34 -13.52 4.36 -3.20
CA PRO A 34 -13.48 5.44 -4.19
C PRO A 34 -12.06 5.82 -4.65
N TYR A 35 -11.07 4.96 -4.42
CA TYR A 35 -9.67 5.25 -4.70
C TYR A 35 -9.08 4.32 -5.76
N LEU A 36 -8.45 4.92 -6.78
CA LEU A 36 -7.63 4.24 -7.78
C LEU A 36 -6.25 3.97 -7.20
N LEU A 37 -5.88 2.69 -7.07
CA LEU A 37 -4.60 2.29 -6.51
C LEU A 37 -3.49 2.37 -7.55
N GLY A 38 -2.43 3.07 -7.19
CA GLY A 38 -1.21 3.24 -7.96
C GLY A 38 -0.04 2.38 -7.44
N PRO A 39 1.20 2.86 -7.63
CA PRO A 39 2.40 2.17 -7.19
C PRO A 39 2.47 1.96 -5.67
N LYS A 40 3.18 0.92 -5.24
CA LYS A 40 3.50 0.71 -3.82
C LYS A 40 4.48 1.79 -3.33
N LEU A 41 4.25 2.30 -2.13
CA LEU A 41 5.08 3.31 -1.48
C LEU A 41 5.70 2.71 -0.22
N GLY A 42 6.99 2.35 -0.29
CA GLY A 42 7.74 1.85 0.85
C GLY A 42 7.37 0.43 1.29
N THR A 43 7.94 0.03 2.43
CA THR A 43 7.77 -1.29 3.04
C THR A 43 7.08 -1.15 4.39
N SER A 44 6.27 -2.15 4.74
CA SER A 44 5.68 -2.29 6.07
C SER A 44 6.53 -3.25 6.92
N PRO A 45 6.55 -3.11 8.26
CA PRO A 45 7.14 -4.10 9.16
C PRO A 45 6.57 -5.51 9.03
N VAL A 46 5.32 -5.62 8.53
CA VAL A 46 4.62 -6.88 8.25
C VAL A 46 4.19 -6.94 6.79
N CYS A 47 4.25 -8.10 6.16
CA CYS A 47 3.89 -8.25 4.74
C CYS A 47 2.36 -8.21 4.50
N SER A 48 1.57 -8.37 5.56
CA SER A 48 0.10 -8.26 5.52
C SER A 48 -0.38 -6.84 5.20
N ILE A 49 0.45 -5.80 5.39
CA ILE A 49 0.16 -4.42 5.03
C ILE A 49 0.92 -4.02 3.77
N THR A 50 0.20 -3.48 2.78
CA THR A 50 0.78 -2.77 1.64
C THR A 50 0.43 -1.30 1.70
N GLN A 51 1.42 -0.44 1.53
CA GLN A 51 1.23 1.00 1.37
C GLN A 51 1.33 1.37 -0.11
N CYS A 52 0.44 2.21 -0.62
CA CYS A 52 0.39 2.61 -2.03
C CYS A 52 -0.06 4.05 -2.21
N LEU A 53 0.35 4.66 -3.33
CA LEU A 53 -0.22 5.91 -3.81
C LEU A 53 -1.62 5.62 -4.31
N ALA A 54 -2.57 6.49 -4.01
CA ALA A 54 -3.91 6.36 -4.53
C ALA A 54 -4.47 7.72 -4.95
N LYS A 55 -5.29 7.73 -6.00
CA LYS A 55 -6.03 8.91 -6.46
C LYS A 55 -7.50 8.73 -6.16
N LYS A 56 -8.15 9.73 -5.58
CA LYS A 56 -9.60 9.71 -5.35
C LYS A 56 -10.33 9.92 -6.68
N GLU A 57 -11.32 9.08 -6.95
CA GLU A 57 -12.07 9.14 -8.22
C GLU A 57 -12.82 10.47 -8.35
N GLY A 58 -12.77 11.03 -9.56
CA GLY A 58 -13.44 12.30 -9.87
C GLY A 58 -12.73 13.55 -9.32
N THR A 59 -11.59 13.41 -8.64
CA THR A 59 -10.80 14.56 -8.14
C THR A 59 -9.37 14.49 -8.63
N ASP A 60 -8.55 15.51 -8.30
CA ASP A 60 -7.08 15.47 -8.45
C ASP A 60 -6.36 15.34 -7.10
N GLU A 61 -7.07 14.77 -6.12
CA GLU A 61 -6.54 14.55 -4.78
C GLU A 61 -5.84 13.19 -4.70
N PHE A 62 -4.62 13.20 -4.18
CA PHE A 62 -3.80 12.01 -4.01
C PHE A 62 -3.56 11.73 -2.53
N TYR A 63 -3.56 10.46 -2.18
CA TYR A 63 -3.42 9.98 -0.81
C TYR A 63 -2.44 8.81 -0.75
N THR A 64 -1.87 8.59 0.43
CA THR A 64 -1.22 7.34 0.76
C THR A 64 -2.24 6.43 1.43
N ILE A 65 -2.51 5.25 0.85
CA ILE A 65 -3.40 4.24 1.43
C ILE A 65 -2.57 3.09 1.96
N LYS A 66 -2.81 2.70 3.22
CA LYS A 66 -2.29 1.49 3.83
C LYS A 66 -3.41 0.44 3.86
N VAL A 67 -3.18 -0.68 3.19
CA VAL A 67 -4.15 -1.77 3.00
C VAL A 67 -3.66 -3.00 3.74
N LEU A 68 -4.46 -3.48 4.70
CA LEU A 68 -4.30 -4.81 5.29
C LEU A 68 -5.10 -5.82 4.46
N ILE A 69 -4.44 -6.88 3.98
CA ILE A 69 -5.09 -7.94 3.22
C ILE A 69 -5.13 -9.19 4.09
N ILE A 70 -6.33 -9.55 4.56
CA ILE A 70 -6.58 -10.80 5.29
C ILE A 70 -7.18 -11.80 4.30
N LYS A 71 -6.51 -12.93 4.09
CA LYS A 71 -6.94 -13.95 3.11
C LYS A 71 -8.19 -14.70 3.58
N ASP A 72 -8.19 -15.12 4.83
CA ASP A 72 -9.30 -15.81 5.48
C ASP A 72 -9.58 -15.15 6.84
N PRO A 73 -10.76 -14.53 7.04
CA PRO A 73 -11.14 -13.93 8.31
C PRO A 73 -11.25 -14.93 9.47
N GLU A 74 -11.57 -16.19 9.19
CA GLU A 74 -11.74 -17.23 10.22
C GLU A 74 -10.38 -17.78 10.67
N GLU A 75 -9.36 -17.71 9.80
CA GLU A 75 -7.99 -18.14 10.07
C GLU A 75 -7.01 -16.97 10.08
N GLU A 76 -7.26 -15.94 10.91
CA GLU A 76 -6.31 -14.83 11.09
C GLU A 76 -4.94 -15.34 11.57
N THR A 77 -3.90 -15.09 10.77
CA THR A 77 -2.52 -15.41 11.12
C THR A 77 -1.98 -14.43 12.18
N GLN A 78 -0.85 -14.77 12.82
CA GLN A 78 -0.17 -13.83 13.72
C GLN A 78 0.23 -12.52 13.01
N GLU A 79 0.59 -12.62 11.73
CA GLU A 79 0.97 -11.46 10.92
C GLU A 79 -0.22 -10.58 10.56
N ASP A 80 -1.41 -11.18 10.35
CA ASP A 80 -2.65 -10.43 10.16
C ASP A 80 -3.04 -9.67 11.43
N ARG A 81 -2.96 -10.34 12.59
CA ARG A 81 -3.21 -9.72 13.90
C ARG A 81 -2.26 -8.56 14.17
N GLN A 82 -0.98 -8.74 13.86
CA GLN A 82 0.01 -7.67 13.99
C GLN A 82 -0.28 -6.52 13.02
N GLY A 83 -0.60 -6.79 11.77
CA GLY A 83 -0.96 -5.76 10.79
C GLY A 83 -2.21 -4.98 11.20
N LYS A 84 -3.23 -5.67 11.72
CA LYS A 84 -4.45 -5.06 12.26
C LYS A 84 -4.14 -4.14 13.43
N MET A 85 -3.29 -4.59 14.35
CA MET A 85 -2.84 -3.78 15.48
C MET A 85 -2.10 -2.53 15.00
N LEU A 86 -1.18 -2.65 14.05
CA LEU A 86 -0.43 -1.51 13.50
C LEU A 86 -1.35 -0.46 12.87
N LEU A 87 -2.27 -0.86 11.99
CA LEU A 87 -3.21 0.08 11.37
C LEU A 87 -4.16 0.69 12.39
N HIS A 88 -4.65 -0.10 13.34
CA HIS A 88 -5.54 0.39 14.40
C HIS A 88 -4.83 1.43 15.27
N THR A 89 -3.63 1.12 15.74
CA THR A 89 -2.83 2.03 16.57
C THR A 89 -2.52 3.33 15.82
N GLU A 90 -2.09 3.25 14.56
CA GLU A 90 -1.85 4.43 13.74
C GLU A 90 -3.12 5.29 13.59
N TYR A 91 -4.24 4.67 13.23
CA TYR A 91 -5.52 5.38 13.11
C TYR A 91 -5.90 6.06 14.43
N SER A 92 -5.87 5.33 15.55
CA SER A 92 -6.20 5.88 16.87
C SER A 92 -5.33 7.07 17.25
N LEU A 93 -4.02 6.99 17.01
CA LEU A 93 -3.09 8.09 17.27
C LEU A 93 -3.40 9.30 16.39
N LEU A 94 -3.58 9.11 15.08
CA LEU A 94 -3.81 10.20 14.15
C LEU A 94 -5.19 10.86 14.34
N SER A 95 -6.20 10.11 14.80
CA SER A 95 -7.49 10.70 15.17
C SER A 95 -7.39 11.66 16.35
N MET A 96 -6.46 11.44 17.28
CA MET A 96 -6.21 12.38 18.39
C MET A 96 -5.38 13.61 17.95
N LEU A 97 -4.71 13.53 16.81
CA LEU A 97 -3.80 14.56 16.29
C LEU A 97 -4.36 15.27 15.04
N HIS A 98 -5.68 15.22 14.82
CA HIS A 98 -6.32 15.73 13.60
C HIS A 98 -6.18 17.24 13.37
N ASP A 99 -5.91 18.00 14.44
CA ASP A 99 -5.73 19.46 14.42
C ASP A 99 -4.26 19.88 14.61
N GLN A 100 -3.29 18.96 14.47
CA GLN A 100 -1.89 19.24 14.73
C GLN A 100 -1.11 19.50 13.44
N ASP A 101 -0.74 20.76 13.24
CA ASP A 101 0.11 21.16 12.12
C ASP A 101 1.46 20.41 12.12
N GLY A 102 1.91 20.01 10.92
CA GLY A 102 3.14 19.25 10.74
C GLY A 102 3.02 17.75 11.05
N VAL A 103 1.84 17.27 11.46
CA VAL A 103 1.54 15.85 11.63
C VAL A 103 0.80 15.33 10.39
N VAL A 104 1.06 14.08 10.01
CA VAL A 104 0.29 13.42 8.95
C VAL A 104 -1.14 13.17 9.42
N HIS A 105 -2.13 13.53 8.61
CA HIS A 105 -3.54 13.34 8.96
C HIS A 105 -4.13 12.11 8.28
N HIS A 106 -4.95 11.36 9.03
CA HIS A 106 -5.76 10.29 8.46
C HIS A 106 -7.03 10.87 7.84
N HIS A 107 -7.50 10.28 6.73
CA HIS A 107 -8.69 10.73 6.00
C HIS A 107 -9.86 9.73 6.10
N GLY A 108 -9.77 8.83 7.09
CA GLY A 108 -10.74 7.76 7.34
C GLY A 108 -10.14 6.36 7.28
N ILE A 109 -10.98 5.38 7.61
CA ILE A 109 -10.70 3.94 7.51
C ILE A 109 -11.93 3.27 6.91
N PHE A 110 -11.74 2.32 6.01
CA PHE A 110 -12.84 1.58 5.41
C PHE A 110 -12.45 0.13 5.19
N LYS A 111 -13.45 -0.74 5.14
CA LYS A 111 -13.30 -2.15 4.76
C LYS A 111 -13.89 -2.34 3.37
N ALA A 112 -13.09 -2.85 2.44
CA ALA A 112 -13.59 -3.35 1.18
C ALA A 112 -14.03 -4.81 1.38
N SER A 113 -15.27 -5.11 0.98
CA SER A 113 -15.83 -6.47 0.93
C SER A 113 -15.46 -7.16 -0.36
#